data_AF-A0AAE1S3H3-F1
#
_entry.id   AF-A0AAE1S3H3-F1
#
_cell.length_a   1.000
_cell.length_b   1.000
_cell.length_c   1.000
_cell.angle_alpha   90.00
_cell.angle_beta   90.00
_cell.angle_gamma   90.00
#
_symmetry.space_group_name_H-M   'P 1'
#
loop_
_entity.id
_entity.type
_entity.pdbx_description
1 polymer ?
#
loop_
_entity_poly.entity_id
_entity_poly.type
_entity_poly.pdbx_seq_one_letter_code
_entity_poly.pdbx_strand_id
1 'polypeptide(L)'
;MFGNYKSQLIGGQKEKFVRLEDANSDVSFKSDMAGRTKYGFNIEGVTTGGRPNNPSKSIKLGVKRGSEGLVTFGRTLKSGVTRAVFPEDLRVSDRKIFDPQDKSLLFWNRLLVISCIFGVSIDPLFLYLPVFKSEGMCLHIDESLANIVAYMRTAIDVFYLIRVGLQFRTAYIAPSSRVFGRGELVIDPKQIATRYIQRYFIVDLLSVLPLPQIVVWRYLGGSKGSNVLATKEALVYIIILQYIPRFLRFVPLSSDLKKTAGVFAETAWAGAAYYLLWFVLASHIFGAFWYLLAVERKDTCWNEACTENDQCKEQSSYLYCSREGNFNLTEWQDIGKSVLDEKCAEEENFKYGIYARAVTTGVLDTEDFVEKYCFCLWWGLQNLR
;
A
#
# COMPACT_ATOMS: atom_id res chain seq x y z
N MET A 1 5.22 -54.00 2.16
CA MET A 1 6.66 -54.33 2.24
C MET A 1 7.32 -53.33 3.18
N PHE A 2 8.13 -53.83 4.11
CA PHE A 2 8.68 -53.11 5.26
C PHE A 2 9.60 -51.95 4.86
N GLY A 3 9.28 -50.73 5.28
CA GLY A 3 10.21 -49.59 5.21
C GLY A 3 11.09 -49.58 6.46
N ASN A 4 12.39 -49.78 6.27
CA ASN A 4 13.40 -49.75 7.34
C ASN A 4 13.56 -48.33 7.91
N TYR A 5 13.15 -48.12 9.16
CA TYR A 5 13.48 -46.90 9.91
C TYR A 5 14.87 -47.05 10.54
N LYS A 6 15.87 -46.37 9.99
CA LYS A 6 17.14 -46.14 10.70
C LYS A 6 17.03 -44.88 11.56
N SER A 7 16.99 -45.05 12.87
CA SER A 7 17.26 -43.98 13.82
C SER A 7 18.74 -43.99 14.20
N GLN A 8 19.41 -42.87 14.10
CA GLN A 8 20.80 -42.71 14.53
C GLN A 8 20.84 -41.66 15.65
N LEU A 9 21.50 -42.00 16.76
CA LEU A 9 21.62 -41.12 17.94
C LEU A 9 22.89 -40.27 17.78
N ILE A 10 22.73 -38.95 17.72
CA ILE A 10 23.83 -38.01 17.89
C ILE A 10 23.37 -37.00 18.95
N GLY A 11 24.08 -36.93 20.08
CA GLY A 11 23.86 -35.88 21.09
C GLY A 11 22.56 -35.93 21.88
N GLY A 12 21.92 -37.10 22.05
CA GLY A 12 20.86 -37.29 23.04
C GLY A 12 19.46 -36.73 22.71
N GLN A 13 19.21 -36.23 21.49
CA GLN A 13 17.85 -35.91 21.02
C GLN A 13 17.48 -36.74 19.78
N LYS A 14 16.25 -37.27 19.76
CA LYS A 14 15.67 -37.98 18.60
C LYS A 14 15.12 -36.96 17.61
N GLU A 15 15.75 -36.82 16.45
CA GLU A 15 15.15 -36.13 15.30
C GLU A 15 14.68 -37.13 14.24
N LYS A 16 13.50 -36.89 13.66
CA LYS A 16 12.85 -37.74 12.67
C LYS A 16 13.07 -37.14 11.28
N PHE A 17 13.96 -37.74 10.50
CA PHE A 17 14.18 -37.36 9.10
C PHE A 17 13.32 -38.21 8.18
N VAL A 18 12.54 -37.55 7.31
CA VAL A 18 11.84 -38.17 6.19
C VAL A 18 12.68 -37.93 4.94
N ARG A 19 13.17 -39.00 4.33
CA ARG A 19 13.85 -38.97 3.03
C ARG A 19 12.77 -39.16 1.96
N LEU A 20 12.58 -38.18 1.09
CA LEU A 20 11.79 -38.34 -0.14
C LEU A 20 12.66 -39.16 -1.11
N GLU A 21 12.24 -40.40 -1.39
CA GLU A 21 12.76 -41.19 -2.50
C GLU A 21 12.01 -40.80 -3.77
N ASP A 22 12.76 -40.45 -4.80
CA ASP A 22 12.24 -40.25 -6.16
C ASP A 22 11.69 -41.58 -6.69
N ALA A 23 10.36 -41.66 -6.79
CA ALA A 23 9.68 -42.80 -7.39
C ALA A 23 9.62 -42.62 -8.92
N ASN A 24 10.53 -43.29 -9.63
CA ASN A 24 10.30 -43.67 -11.02
C ASN A 24 9.50 -44.98 -11.04
N SER A 25 8.33 -44.97 -11.67
CA SER A 25 7.66 -46.16 -12.17
C SER A 25 6.86 -45.82 -13.43
N ASP A 26 7.36 -46.29 -14.57
CA ASP A 26 6.56 -46.51 -15.79
C ASP A 26 5.41 -47.48 -15.50
N VAL A 27 4.19 -47.18 -15.97
CA VAL A 27 3.28 -48.07 -16.73
C VAL A 27 2.14 -47.24 -17.37
N SER A 28 1.95 -47.47 -18.68
CA SER A 28 0.97 -47.02 -19.69
C SER A 28 -0.54 -47.01 -19.30
N PHE A 29 -1.52 -46.37 -19.98
CA PHE A 29 -1.83 -46.25 -21.43
C PHE A 29 -2.99 -45.22 -21.70
N LYS A 30 -2.95 -44.51 -22.86
CA LYS A 30 -4.02 -43.85 -23.69
C LYS A 30 -4.86 -42.69 -23.08
N SER A 31 -5.21 -41.60 -23.79
CA SER A 31 -5.60 -41.45 -25.20
C SER A 31 -5.28 -40.07 -25.84
N ASP A 32 -5.13 -40.11 -27.17
CA ASP A 32 -5.42 -39.12 -28.23
C ASP A 32 -4.77 -37.72 -28.27
N MET A 33 -3.70 -37.61 -29.05
CA MET A 33 -3.30 -36.37 -29.74
C MET A 33 -3.41 -36.54 -31.26
N ALA A 34 -4.30 -35.74 -31.87
CA ALA A 34 -4.27 -35.39 -33.28
C ALA A 34 -4.06 -33.87 -33.39
N GLY A 35 -3.18 -33.44 -34.30
CA GLY A 35 -3.11 -32.05 -34.75
C GLY A 35 -1.78 -31.33 -34.46
N ARG A 36 -0.75 -31.65 -35.25
CA ARG A 36 0.32 -30.69 -35.56
C ARG A 36 -0.23 -29.62 -36.49
N THR A 37 0.04 -28.35 -36.22
CA THR A 37 0.33 -27.36 -37.27
C THR A 37 1.31 -26.31 -36.77
N LYS A 38 2.32 -26.07 -37.61
CA LYS A 38 3.43 -25.14 -37.46
C LYS A 38 3.40 -24.28 -38.73
N TYR A 39 3.24 -22.97 -38.58
CA TYR A 39 3.47 -21.93 -39.59
C TYR A 39 3.92 -20.69 -38.80
N GLY A 40 5.01 -19.95 -39.07
CA GLY A 40 5.76 -19.74 -40.30
C GLY A 40 5.45 -18.34 -40.80
N PHE A 41 6.36 -17.37 -40.60
CA PHE A 41 6.35 -16.09 -41.32
C PHE A 41 7.72 -15.78 -41.93
N ASN A 42 7.64 -15.40 -43.20
CA ASN A 42 8.66 -15.23 -44.23
C ASN A 42 9.49 -13.94 -44.09
N ILE A 43 10.71 -13.99 -44.64
CA ILE A 43 11.36 -12.86 -45.30
C ILE A 43 11.80 -13.36 -46.68
N GLU A 44 11.17 -12.84 -47.74
CA GLU A 44 11.68 -12.86 -49.12
C GLU A 44 12.80 -11.81 -49.25
N GLY A 45 13.85 -11.97 -50.06
CA GLY A 45 14.12 -13.02 -51.02
C GLY A 45 15.40 -12.75 -51.83
N VAL A 46 15.46 -13.48 -52.94
CA VAL A 46 16.37 -13.41 -54.09
C VAL A 46 17.66 -14.23 -54.00
N THR A 47 17.55 -15.35 -54.68
CA THR A 47 18.48 -16.41 -55.06
C THR A 47 19.37 -16.05 -56.25
N THR A 48 20.59 -16.59 -56.27
CA THR A 48 21.21 -17.42 -57.35
C THR A 48 22.64 -17.72 -56.88
N GLY A 49 23.24 -18.91 -56.89
CA GLY A 49 22.96 -20.26 -57.36
C GLY A 49 24.25 -21.09 -57.08
N GLY A 50 24.13 -22.41 -56.93
CA GLY A 50 25.20 -23.35 -56.47
C GLY A 50 26.49 -23.37 -57.31
N ARG A 51 27.58 -24.04 -56.95
CA ARG A 51 27.80 -25.39 -56.36
C ARG A 51 29.23 -25.45 -55.77
N PRO A 52 29.57 -26.48 -54.96
CA PRO A 52 30.83 -26.57 -54.23
C PRO A 52 31.89 -27.45 -54.93
N ASN A 53 33.17 -27.25 -54.61
CA ASN A 53 34.18 -28.32 -54.58
C ASN A 53 35.37 -27.95 -53.67
N ASN A 54 35.68 -28.86 -52.73
CA ASN A 54 36.86 -28.89 -51.85
C ASN A 54 38.17 -29.11 -52.67
N PRO A 55 39.34 -29.33 -52.03
CA PRO A 55 40.14 -28.42 -51.20
C PRO A 55 41.60 -28.35 -51.72
N SER A 56 42.38 -27.31 -51.41
CA SER A 56 43.85 -27.44 -51.50
C SER A 56 44.62 -26.61 -50.46
N LYS A 57 45.29 -27.40 -49.63
CA LYS A 57 46.50 -27.24 -48.82
C LYS A 57 47.35 -25.96 -48.94
N SER A 58 47.83 -25.61 -47.74
CA SER A 58 49.11 -24.94 -47.40
C SER A 58 49.11 -23.42 -47.60
N ILE A 59 49.59 -22.62 -46.65
CA ILE A 59 51.01 -22.51 -46.28
C ILE A 59 51.18 -22.23 -44.77
N LYS A 60 52.19 -22.89 -44.20
CA LYS A 60 52.74 -22.67 -42.86
C LYS A 60 53.51 -21.35 -42.79
N LEU A 61 53.30 -20.57 -41.72
CA LEU A 61 54.28 -19.70 -41.06
C LEU A 61 53.65 -19.34 -39.70
N GLY A 62 54.11 -19.73 -38.52
CA GLY A 62 55.48 -19.86 -38.04
C GLY A 62 55.92 -18.52 -37.44
N VAL A 63 55.74 -18.32 -36.13
CA VAL A 63 56.69 -17.70 -35.17
C VAL A 63 56.08 -17.76 -33.75
N LYS A 64 56.77 -18.46 -32.85
CA LYS A 64 56.70 -18.29 -31.39
C LYS A 64 57.76 -17.26 -31.00
N ARG A 65 57.46 -16.28 -30.13
CA ARG A 65 58.31 -15.93 -28.97
C ARG A 65 57.62 -14.95 -28.03
N GLY A 66 57.95 -15.09 -26.73
CA GLY A 66 57.41 -14.38 -25.56
C GLY A 66 57.80 -12.90 -25.51
N SER A 67 57.79 -12.20 -24.39
CA SER A 67 57.52 -12.48 -22.98
C SER A 67 57.61 -11.11 -22.29
N GLU A 68 56.90 -10.92 -21.18
CA GLU A 68 57.20 -9.97 -20.11
C GLU A 68 57.23 -8.46 -20.44
N GLY A 69 56.37 -7.70 -19.75
CA GLY A 69 56.60 -6.27 -19.53
C GLY A 69 55.41 -5.37 -19.85
N LEU A 70 54.36 -5.41 -19.01
CA LEU A 70 53.59 -4.21 -18.64
C LEU A 70 52.70 -4.49 -17.42
N VAL A 71 53.36 -4.87 -16.33
CA VAL A 71 52.84 -4.63 -14.98
C VAL A 71 53.34 -3.23 -14.61
N THR A 72 52.44 -2.24 -14.52
CA THR A 72 52.50 -1.02 -13.67
C THR A 72 51.72 0.16 -14.28
N PHE A 73 50.40 0.10 -14.32
CA PHE A 73 49.59 1.34 -14.28
C PHE A 73 48.19 1.01 -13.76
N GLY A 74 47.94 1.26 -12.48
CA GLY A 74 46.62 0.98 -11.88
C GLY A 74 46.57 0.81 -10.35
N ARG A 75 47.71 0.86 -9.64
CA ARG A 75 47.71 1.01 -8.17
C ARG A 75 47.44 2.46 -7.77
N THR A 76 46.23 2.95 -8.00
CA THR A 76 45.71 4.19 -7.40
C THR A 76 44.19 4.25 -7.50
N LEU A 77 43.52 3.13 -7.27
CA LEU A 77 42.17 3.17 -6.71
C LEU A 77 42.25 2.43 -5.40
N LYS A 78 42.27 3.22 -4.33
CA LYS A 78 42.02 2.78 -2.96
C LYS A 78 40.63 2.12 -3.00
N SER A 79 40.61 0.83 -3.28
CA SER A 79 39.46 -0.03 -3.03
C SER A 79 39.14 0.18 -1.56
N GLY A 80 38.06 0.91 -1.30
CA GLY A 80 37.40 0.82 -0.01
C GLY A 80 37.02 -0.63 0.12
N VAL A 81 37.83 -1.39 0.87
CA VAL A 81 37.53 -2.76 1.25
C VAL A 81 36.19 -2.67 1.96
N THR A 82 35.14 -2.98 1.22
CA THR A 82 33.83 -3.22 1.80
C THR A 82 34.07 -4.36 2.77
N ARG A 83 34.04 -4.07 4.07
CA ARG A 83 34.00 -5.11 5.10
C ARG A 83 32.67 -5.81 4.94
N ALA A 84 32.65 -6.73 3.99
CA ALA A 84 31.72 -7.82 3.95
C ALA A 84 32.17 -8.80 5.03
N VAL A 85 31.22 -9.14 5.88
CA VAL A 85 31.49 -9.78 7.16
C VAL A 85 30.45 -10.88 7.27
N PHE A 86 30.88 -12.07 7.69
CA PHE A 86 29.97 -13.19 7.89
C PHE A 86 29.04 -12.90 9.08
N PRO A 87 27.83 -13.49 9.12
CA PRO A 87 26.89 -13.28 10.23
C PRO A 87 27.53 -13.47 11.62
N GLU A 88 28.46 -14.43 11.74
CA GLU A 88 29.20 -14.75 12.95
C GLU A 88 30.05 -13.58 13.49
N ASP A 89 30.63 -12.77 12.60
CA ASP A 89 31.50 -11.64 12.94
C ASP A 89 30.71 -10.34 13.20
N LEU A 90 29.41 -10.31 12.88
CA LEU A 90 28.52 -9.16 13.16
C LEU A 90 28.34 -8.94 14.67
N ARG A 91 28.47 -10.01 15.47
CA ARG A 91 28.48 -9.95 16.94
C ARG A 91 29.65 -9.13 17.52
N VAL A 92 30.69 -8.86 16.71
CA VAL A 92 31.95 -8.21 17.12
C VAL A 92 32.01 -6.73 16.65
N SER A 93 30.99 -6.22 15.97
CA SER A 93 30.95 -4.83 15.49
C SER A 93 30.46 -3.85 16.57
N ASP A 94 31.33 -2.90 16.97
CA ASP A 94 31.03 -1.79 17.91
C ASP A 94 29.91 -0.85 17.45
N ARG A 95 29.47 -0.94 16.20
CA ARG A 95 28.31 -0.19 15.69
C ARG A 95 27.09 -1.11 15.74
N LYS A 96 26.07 -0.73 16.53
CA LYS A 96 24.75 -1.38 16.60
C LYS A 96 24.11 -1.43 15.20
N ILE A 97 24.38 -2.49 14.46
CA ILE A 97 23.80 -2.81 13.16
C ILE A 97 22.98 -4.05 13.37
N PHE A 98 21.75 -4.03 12.88
CA PHE A 98 20.83 -5.14 13.06
C PHE A 98 21.04 -6.18 11.96
N ASP A 99 21.15 -7.43 12.37
CA ASP A 99 21.10 -8.56 11.46
C ASP A 99 19.66 -8.73 10.94
N PRO A 100 19.43 -8.75 9.63
CA PRO A 100 18.10 -9.01 9.06
C PRO A 100 17.50 -10.37 9.46
N GLN A 101 18.29 -11.32 9.95
CA GLN A 101 17.82 -12.65 10.39
C GLN A 101 17.51 -12.75 11.89
N ASP A 102 17.65 -11.65 12.64
CA ASP A 102 17.32 -11.67 14.07
C ASP A 102 15.82 -11.93 14.31
N LYS A 103 15.52 -12.81 15.28
CA LYS A 103 14.15 -13.15 15.69
C LYS A 103 13.39 -11.92 16.19
N SER A 104 14.10 -10.99 16.84
CA SER A 104 13.51 -9.73 17.30
C SER A 104 13.04 -8.86 16.11
N LEU A 105 13.87 -8.73 15.08
CA LEU A 105 13.60 -7.94 13.88
C LEU A 105 12.47 -8.56 13.04
N LEU A 106 12.41 -9.89 12.99
CA LEU A 106 11.28 -10.63 12.40
C LEU A 106 9.94 -10.28 13.08
N PHE A 107 9.91 -10.23 14.42
CA PHE A 107 8.73 -9.82 15.17
C PHE A 107 8.35 -8.36 14.87
N TRP A 108 9.32 -7.44 14.87
CA TRP A 108 9.10 -6.04 14.51
C TRP A 108 8.57 -5.88 13.08
N ASN A 109 9.10 -6.63 12.11
CA ASN A 109 8.61 -6.62 10.73
C ASN A 109 7.16 -7.10 10.63
N ARG A 110 6.77 -8.14 11.38
CA ARG A 110 5.37 -8.59 11.45
C ARG A 110 4.46 -7.48 12.02
N LEU A 111 4.87 -6.86 13.14
CA LEU A 111 4.10 -5.77 13.76
C LEU A 111 3.99 -4.55 12.86
N LEU A 112 5.06 -4.23 12.12
CA LEU A 112 5.06 -3.19 11.10
C LEU A 112 4.12 -3.50 9.93
N VAL A 113 3.99 -4.76 9.48
CA VAL A 113 3.02 -5.08 8.42
C VAL A 113 1.60 -4.87 8.93
N ILE A 114 1.32 -5.31 10.16
CA ILE A 114 0.02 -5.14 10.80
C ILE A 114 -0.33 -3.65 10.93
N SER A 115 0.63 -2.84 11.41
CA SER A 115 0.48 -1.38 11.46
C SER A 115 0.18 -0.76 10.09
N CYS A 116 0.64 -1.37 9.01
CA CYS A 116 0.46 -0.88 7.64
C CYS A 116 -0.98 -1.05 7.20
N ILE A 117 -1.53 -2.22 7.51
CA ILE A 117 -2.93 -2.56 7.26
C ILE A 117 -3.82 -1.61 8.07
N PHE A 118 -3.51 -1.37 9.35
CA PHE A 118 -4.24 -0.38 10.15
C PHE A 118 -4.12 1.03 9.58
N GLY A 119 -2.92 1.45 9.13
CA GLY A 119 -2.71 2.77 8.53
C GLY A 119 -3.50 2.98 7.24
N VAL A 120 -3.59 1.95 6.39
CA VAL A 120 -4.41 1.97 5.17
C VAL A 120 -5.92 1.95 5.51
N SER A 121 -6.31 1.26 6.58
CA SER A 121 -7.72 1.22 7.05
C SER A 121 -8.18 2.54 7.69
N ILE A 122 -7.30 3.29 8.35
CA ILE A 122 -7.66 4.53 9.03
C ILE A 122 -7.84 5.71 8.07
N ASP A 123 -7.11 5.75 6.94
CA ASP A 123 -7.19 6.90 6.03
C ASP A 123 -8.59 7.15 5.43
N PRO A 124 -9.34 6.13 4.97
CA PRO A 124 -10.72 6.35 4.51
C PRO A 124 -11.67 6.88 5.59
N LEU A 125 -11.31 6.79 6.88
CA LEU A 125 -12.17 7.30 7.97
C LEU A 125 -12.33 8.82 7.91
N PHE A 126 -11.34 9.53 7.38
CA PHE A 126 -11.45 10.99 7.17
C PHE A 126 -12.55 11.36 6.15
N LEU A 127 -12.98 10.43 5.30
CA LEU A 127 -14.07 10.67 4.33
C LEU A 127 -15.45 10.71 5.01
N TYR A 128 -15.57 10.22 6.25
CA TYR A 128 -16.80 10.30 7.06
C TYR A 128 -16.93 11.58 7.89
N LEU A 129 -15.97 12.50 7.77
CA LEU A 129 -15.98 13.75 8.54
C LEU A 129 -17.11 14.71 8.17
N PRO A 130 -17.43 14.93 6.88
CA PRO A 130 -18.52 15.83 6.50
C PRO A 130 -19.87 15.21 6.88
N VAL A 131 -20.65 15.90 7.71
CA VAL A 131 -21.97 15.45 8.20
C VAL A 131 -22.95 16.61 8.13
N PHE A 132 -24.19 16.34 7.71
CA PHE A 132 -25.26 17.32 7.73
C PHE A 132 -25.91 17.37 9.12
N LYS A 133 -26.07 18.57 9.67
CA LYS A 133 -26.68 18.78 10.97
C LYS A 133 -28.15 19.15 10.82
N SER A 134 -29.06 18.26 11.24
CA SER A 134 -30.52 18.48 11.12
C SER A 134 -31.01 19.72 11.87
N GLU A 135 -30.46 20.01 13.04
CA GLU A 135 -30.84 21.23 13.81
C GLU A 135 -30.41 22.52 13.10
N GLY A 136 -29.30 22.51 12.39
CA GLY A 136 -28.71 23.71 11.78
C GLY A 136 -29.00 23.85 10.28
N MET A 137 -29.58 22.83 9.64
CA MET A 137 -29.74 22.72 8.18
C MET A 137 -28.45 23.12 7.45
N CYS A 138 -27.32 22.56 7.89
CA CYS A 138 -25.99 22.95 7.45
C CYS A 138 -25.02 21.76 7.46
N LEU A 139 -24.05 21.78 6.55
CA LEU A 139 -22.94 20.83 6.45
C LEU A 139 -21.80 21.27 7.37
N HIS A 140 -21.32 20.35 8.21
CA HIS A 140 -20.18 20.58 9.10
C HIS A 140 -19.21 19.41 9.10
N ILE A 141 -18.08 19.57 9.78
CA ILE A 141 -17.10 18.51 10.01
C ILE A 141 -17.23 18.02 11.45
N ASP A 142 -17.48 16.72 11.63
CA ASP A 142 -17.51 16.05 12.92
C ASP A 142 -16.14 16.16 13.63
N GLU A 143 -16.06 17.10 14.57
CA GLU A 143 -14.84 17.42 15.31
C GLU A 143 -14.37 16.26 16.20
N SER A 144 -15.31 15.46 16.74
CA SER A 144 -14.99 14.33 17.60
C SER A 144 -14.31 13.23 16.78
N LEU A 145 -14.91 12.86 15.65
CA LEU A 145 -14.33 11.89 14.73
C LEU A 145 -13.01 12.40 14.15
N ALA A 146 -12.92 13.67 13.76
CA ALA A 146 -11.70 14.28 13.24
C ALA A 146 -10.53 14.16 14.22
N ASN A 147 -10.77 14.48 15.49
CA ASN A 147 -9.77 14.36 16.55
C ASN A 147 -9.31 12.90 16.75
N ILE A 148 -10.25 11.96 16.84
CA ILE A 148 -9.95 10.54 17.06
C ILE A 148 -9.13 9.98 15.89
N VAL A 149 -9.56 10.22 14.66
CA VAL A 149 -8.87 9.72 13.46
C VAL A 149 -7.49 10.36 13.34
N ALA A 150 -7.35 11.67 13.56
CA ALA A 150 -6.06 12.35 13.54
C ALA A 150 -5.08 11.82 14.61
N TYR A 151 -5.57 11.51 15.81
CA TYR A 151 -4.77 10.91 16.87
C TYR A 151 -4.29 9.50 16.49
N MET A 152 -5.21 8.61 16.08
CA MET A 152 -4.88 7.25 15.65
C MET A 152 -3.87 7.25 14.50
N ARG A 153 -4.08 8.16 13.56
CA ARG A 153 -3.23 8.37 12.41
C ARG A 153 -1.80 8.77 12.82
N THR A 154 -1.68 9.70 13.77
CA THR A 154 -0.39 10.16 14.31
C THR A 154 0.33 9.04 15.08
N ALA A 155 -0.39 8.25 15.88
CA ALA A 155 0.18 7.12 16.60
C ALA A 155 0.81 6.09 15.65
N ILE A 156 0.15 5.81 14.52
CA ILE A 156 0.67 4.92 13.47
C ILE A 156 1.90 5.54 12.79
N ASP A 157 1.89 6.84 12.50
CA ASP A 157 3.06 7.51 11.92
C ASP A 157 4.29 7.44 12.81
N VAL A 158 4.13 7.68 14.11
CA VAL A 158 5.22 7.55 15.09
C VAL A 158 5.79 6.13 15.07
N PHE A 159 4.91 5.12 14.99
CA PHE A 159 5.34 3.74 14.86
C PHE A 159 6.14 3.48 13.57
N TYR A 160 5.76 4.11 12.47
CA TYR A 160 6.50 4.03 11.20
C TYR A 160 7.82 4.78 11.19
N LEU A 161 7.94 5.89 11.90
CA LEU A 161 9.22 6.59 12.04
C LEU A 161 10.29 5.70 12.67
N ILE A 162 9.90 4.81 13.60
CA ILE A 162 10.82 3.81 14.17
C ILE A 162 11.35 2.91 13.05
N ARG A 163 10.50 2.43 12.13
CA ARG A 163 10.94 1.62 10.98
C ARG A 163 11.90 2.37 10.08
N VAL A 164 11.62 3.63 9.76
CA VAL A 164 12.53 4.46 8.95
C VAL A 164 13.91 4.53 9.62
N GLY A 165 13.95 4.74 10.94
CA GLY A 165 15.18 4.70 11.73
C GLY A 165 15.89 3.35 11.69
N LEU A 166 15.16 2.25 11.80
CA LEU A 166 15.71 0.88 11.71
C LEU A 166 16.29 0.59 10.32
N GLN A 167 15.66 1.05 9.23
CA GLN A 167 16.14 0.82 7.86
C GLN A 167 17.52 1.42 7.59
N PHE A 168 17.90 2.52 8.25
CA PHE A 168 19.26 3.07 8.18
C PHE A 168 20.31 2.23 8.93
N ARG A 169 19.88 1.27 9.76
CA ARG A 169 20.74 0.46 10.65
C ARG A 169 20.66 -1.05 10.37
N THR A 170 19.83 -1.48 9.42
CA THR A 170 19.69 -2.90 9.06
C THR A 170 20.66 -3.26 7.93
N ALA A 171 21.47 -4.29 8.14
CA ALA A 171 22.36 -4.81 7.11
C ALA A 171 21.56 -5.49 5.98
N TYR A 172 22.13 -5.52 4.76
CA TYR A 172 21.47 -6.17 3.63
C TYR A 172 22.37 -7.21 2.97
N ILE A 173 21.74 -8.26 2.43
CA ILE A 173 22.43 -9.30 1.65
C ILE A 173 22.64 -8.80 0.21
N ALA A 174 23.89 -8.79 -0.24
CA ALA A 174 24.26 -8.34 -1.58
C ALA A 174 23.62 -9.22 -2.68
N PRO A 175 22.94 -8.66 -3.70
CA PRO A 175 22.27 -9.46 -4.75
C PRO A 175 23.22 -10.41 -5.49
N SER A 176 24.45 -9.98 -5.76
CA SER A 176 25.50 -10.76 -6.42
C SER A 176 25.88 -12.03 -5.66
N SER A 177 25.78 -12.01 -4.35
CA SER A 177 26.15 -13.14 -3.47
C SER A 177 25.04 -14.18 -3.29
N ARG A 178 23.81 -13.89 -3.76
CA ARG A 178 22.68 -14.83 -3.69
C ARG A 178 22.83 -16.01 -4.66
N VAL A 179 23.54 -15.81 -5.77
CA VAL A 179 23.72 -16.81 -6.84
C VAL A 179 24.68 -17.95 -6.43
N PHE A 180 25.56 -17.69 -5.46
CA PHE A 180 26.52 -18.68 -4.93
C PHE A 180 26.09 -19.32 -3.60
N GLY A 181 24.83 -19.12 -3.18
CA GLY A 181 24.26 -19.76 -1.99
C GLY A 181 24.83 -19.32 -0.64
N ARG A 182 25.86 -18.47 -0.60
CA ARG A 182 26.52 -18.05 0.65
C ARG A 182 26.02 -16.73 1.25
N GLY A 183 25.46 -15.82 0.44
CA GLY A 183 24.84 -14.57 0.92
C GLY A 183 25.79 -13.68 1.74
N GLU A 184 26.54 -12.82 1.08
CA GLU A 184 27.45 -11.86 1.70
C GLU A 184 26.67 -10.66 2.29
N LEU A 185 26.94 -10.35 3.56
CA LEU A 185 26.25 -9.33 4.31
C LEU A 185 27.05 -8.01 4.27
N VAL A 186 26.41 -6.95 3.77
CA VAL A 186 27.01 -5.61 3.72
C VAL A 186 26.65 -4.85 5.00
N ILE A 187 27.68 -4.51 5.78
CA ILE A 187 27.56 -3.84 7.09
C ILE A 187 27.91 -2.34 7.01
N ASP A 188 28.54 -1.87 5.93
CA ASP A 188 28.97 -0.47 5.83
C ASP A 188 27.78 0.53 5.90
N PRO A 189 27.68 1.38 6.94
CA PRO A 189 26.56 2.30 7.12
C PRO A 189 26.35 3.25 5.94
N LYS A 190 27.43 3.65 5.24
CA LYS A 190 27.32 4.55 4.09
C LYS A 190 26.63 3.86 2.91
N GLN A 191 26.94 2.59 2.67
CA GLN A 191 26.33 1.81 1.61
C GLN A 191 24.88 1.47 1.93
N ILE A 192 24.58 1.14 3.19
CA ILE A 192 23.21 0.91 3.68
C ILE A 192 22.36 2.16 3.45
N ALA A 193 22.82 3.32 3.93
CA ALA A 193 22.10 4.58 3.81
C ALA A 193 21.87 4.98 2.35
N THR A 194 22.91 4.90 1.50
CA THR A 194 22.80 5.28 0.07
C THR A 194 21.77 4.41 -0.64
N ARG A 195 21.81 3.09 -0.42
CA ARG A 195 20.86 2.15 -1.02
C ARG A 195 19.43 2.38 -0.54
N TYR A 196 19.23 2.64 0.75
CA TYR A 196 17.91 2.90 1.31
C TYR A 196 17.31 4.21 0.76
N ILE A 197 18.10 5.28 0.72
CA ILE A 197 17.71 6.59 0.19
C ILE A 197 17.25 6.47 -1.27
N GLN A 198 18.02 5.76 -2.10
CA GLN A 198 17.73 5.63 -3.53
C GLN A 198 16.49 4.77 -3.84
N ARG A 199 16.09 3.85 -2.95
CA ARG A 199 15.10 2.82 -3.28
C ARG A 199 13.76 2.94 -2.56
N TYR A 200 13.76 3.29 -1.28
CA TYR A 200 12.56 3.21 -0.43
C TYR A 200 12.29 4.47 0.38
N PHE A 201 13.31 5.26 0.70
CA PHE A 201 13.19 6.42 1.59
C PHE A 201 12.16 7.45 1.12
N ILE A 202 12.08 7.74 -0.19
CA ILE A 202 11.12 8.73 -0.70
C ILE A 202 9.67 8.27 -0.46
N VAL A 203 9.37 6.98 -0.72
CA VAL A 203 8.03 6.42 -0.47
C VAL A 203 7.73 6.42 1.03
N ASP A 204 8.69 6.00 1.85
CA ASP A 204 8.55 5.99 3.31
C ASP A 204 8.31 7.42 3.84
N LEU A 205 9.07 8.41 3.37
CA LEU A 205 8.94 9.81 3.75
C LEU A 205 7.57 10.37 3.37
N LEU A 206 7.15 10.21 2.11
CA LEU A 206 5.85 10.68 1.63
C LEU A 206 4.69 10.02 2.38
N SER A 207 4.84 8.75 2.77
CA SER A 207 3.81 8.00 3.51
C SER A 207 3.61 8.44 4.97
N VAL A 208 4.59 9.14 5.57
CA VAL A 208 4.60 9.55 6.98
C VAL A 208 4.32 11.05 7.15
N LEU A 209 4.21 11.81 6.05
CA LEU A 209 3.85 13.22 6.13
C LEU A 209 2.50 13.39 6.86
N PRO A 210 2.38 14.29 7.85
CA PRO A 210 1.16 14.46 8.61
C PRO A 210 0.18 15.46 7.94
N LEU A 211 -0.02 15.37 6.62
CA LEU A 211 -0.81 16.39 5.88
C LEU A 211 -2.30 16.41 6.31
N PRO A 212 -3.02 15.27 6.42
CA PRO A 212 -4.40 15.28 6.94
C PRO A 212 -4.49 15.88 8.34
N GLN A 213 -3.53 15.55 9.21
CA GLN A 213 -3.51 16.04 10.59
C GLN A 213 -3.31 17.55 10.65
N ILE A 214 -2.44 18.13 9.80
CA ILE A 214 -2.23 19.57 9.72
C ILE A 214 -3.53 20.28 9.32
N VAL A 215 -4.27 19.74 8.34
CA VAL A 215 -5.54 20.34 7.90
C VAL A 215 -6.61 20.24 8.98
N VAL A 216 -6.75 19.09 9.62
CA VAL A 216 -7.69 18.90 10.74
C VAL A 216 -7.36 19.84 11.91
N TRP A 217 -6.09 19.94 12.32
CA TRP A 217 -5.69 20.85 13.40
C TRP A 217 -5.91 22.32 13.03
N ARG A 218 -5.69 22.70 11.77
CA ARG A 218 -6.00 24.05 11.30
C ARG A 218 -7.49 24.35 11.39
N TYR A 219 -8.34 23.39 11.04
CA TYR A 219 -9.80 23.52 11.14
C TYR A 219 -10.25 23.67 12.60
N LEU A 220 -9.80 22.75 13.47
CA LEU A 220 -10.15 22.72 14.90
C LEU A 220 -9.62 23.92 15.69
N GLY A 221 -8.46 24.45 15.30
CA GLY A 221 -7.87 25.65 15.91
C GLY A 221 -8.41 26.97 15.33
N GLY A 222 -9.27 26.92 14.31
CA GLY A 222 -9.88 28.09 13.69
C GLY A 222 -11.06 28.66 14.47
N SER A 223 -11.65 29.74 13.95
CA SER A 223 -12.96 30.21 14.41
C SER A 223 -14.05 29.19 14.11
N LYS A 224 -15.15 29.20 14.87
CA LYS A 224 -16.34 28.39 14.58
C LYS A 224 -16.86 28.75 13.20
N GLY A 225 -16.95 27.78 12.28
CA GLY A 225 -17.26 28.02 10.87
C GLY A 225 -16.05 28.30 9.98
N SER A 226 -14.83 27.97 10.43
CA SER A 226 -13.65 27.92 9.55
C SER A 226 -14.01 27.17 8.26
N ASN A 227 -13.56 27.68 7.11
CA ASN A 227 -14.10 27.35 5.79
C ASN A 227 -14.25 25.83 5.58
N VAL A 228 -15.45 25.30 5.86
CA VAL A 228 -15.78 23.86 5.87
C VAL A 228 -15.60 23.31 4.48
N LEU A 229 -16.05 24.06 3.46
CA LEU A 229 -15.91 23.70 2.06
C LEU A 229 -14.43 23.54 1.67
N ALA A 230 -13.61 24.56 1.93
CA ALA A 230 -12.17 24.49 1.63
C ALA A 230 -11.46 23.38 2.41
N THR A 231 -11.88 23.12 3.65
CA THR A 231 -11.33 22.05 4.49
C THR A 231 -11.71 20.67 3.94
N LYS A 232 -12.98 20.45 3.61
CA LYS A 232 -13.50 19.24 2.97
C LYS A 232 -12.73 18.96 1.67
N GLU A 233 -12.66 19.92 0.76
CA GLU A 233 -11.94 19.78 -0.52
C GLU A 233 -10.46 19.44 -0.28
N ALA A 234 -9.76 20.21 0.55
CA ALA A 234 -8.36 19.98 0.84
C ALA A 234 -8.13 18.59 1.44
N LEU A 235 -8.97 18.16 2.39
CA LEU A 235 -8.88 16.83 3.00
C LEU A 235 -9.01 15.73 1.95
N VAL A 236 -10.01 15.80 1.07
CA VAL A 236 -10.24 14.79 0.02
C VAL A 236 -9.01 14.65 -0.88
N TYR A 237 -8.49 15.77 -1.41
CA TYR A 237 -7.29 15.73 -2.25
C TYR A 237 -6.08 15.17 -1.50
N ILE A 238 -5.85 15.62 -0.26
CA ILE A 238 -4.71 15.18 0.55
C ILE A 238 -4.80 13.69 0.89
N ILE A 239 -5.98 13.19 1.26
CA ILE A 239 -6.20 11.78 1.56
C ILE A 239 -5.85 10.94 0.34
N ILE A 240 -6.39 11.27 -0.84
CA ILE A 240 -6.11 10.53 -2.08
C ILE A 240 -4.62 10.54 -2.41
N LEU A 241 -3.98 11.72 -2.34
CA LEU A 241 -2.55 11.88 -2.62
C LEU A 241 -1.67 11.09 -1.66
N GLN A 242 -2.01 11.05 -0.36
CA GLN A 242 -1.26 10.30 0.64
C GLN A 242 -1.54 8.82 0.66
N TYR A 243 -2.72 8.41 0.23
CA TYR A 243 -3.13 7.01 0.24
C TYR A 243 -2.21 6.16 -0.65
N ILE A 244 -1.79 6.70 -1.80
CA ILE A 244 -0.88 6.05 -2.75
C ILE A 244 0.46 5.64 -2.10
N PRO A 245 1.30 6.56 -1.58
CA PRO A 245 2.59 6.18 -1.00
C PRO A 245 2.45 5.23 0.20
N ARG A 246 1.34 5.31 0.95
CA ARG A 246 1.08 4.40 2.08
C ARG A 246 0.72 2.99 1.66
N PHE A 247 -0.09 2.86 0.63
CA PHE A 247 -0.35 1.57 0.02
C PHE A 247 0.95 1.00 -0.57
N LEU A 248 1.73 1.82 -1.28
CA LEU A 248 3.01 1.39 -1.86
C LEU A 248 4.05 0.96 -0.80
N ARG A 249 4.04 1.56 0.40
CA ARG A 249 4.89 1.16 1.53
C ARG A 249 4.66 -0.29 1.98
N PHE A 250 3.47 -0.84 1.74
CA PHE A 250 3.17 -2.25 2.03
C PHE A 250 4.09 -3.19 1.24
N VAL A 251 4.38 -2.88 -0.02
CA VAL A 251 5.15 -3.74 -0.94
C VAL A 251 6.57 -4.08 -0.43
N PRO A 252 7.45 -3.12 -0.12
CA PRO A 252 8.79 -3.44 0.37
C PRO A 252 8.75 -4.18 1.70
N LEU A 253 7.84 -3.78 2.60
CA LEU A 253 7.72 -4.39 3.91
C LEU A 253 7.26 -5.85 3.86
N SER A 254 6.25 -6.15 3.04
CA SER A 254 5.82 -7.54 2.79
C SER A 254 6.88 -8.34 2.04
N SER A 255 7.64 -7.72 1.13
CA SER A 255 8.75 -8.38 0.43
C SER A 255 9.84 -8.80 1.40
N ASP A 256 10.21 -7.93 2.34
CA ASP A 256 11.24 -8.24 3.34
C ASP A 256 10.76 -9.31 4.32
N LEU A 257 9.52 -9.23 4.79
CA LEU A 257 8.93 -10.27 5.63
C LEU A 257 8.85 -11.63 4.92
N LYS A 258 8.48 -11.67 3.63
CA LYS A 258 8.48 -12.91 2.84
C LYS A 258 9.89 -13.51 2.69
N LYS A 259 10.92 -12.67 2.51
CA LYS A 259 12.32 -13.16 2.41
C LYS A 259 12.82 -13.76 3.72
N THR A 260 12.39 -13.24 4.87
CA THR A 260 12.91 -13.65 6.18
C THR A 260 12.06 -14.72 6.86
N ALA A 261 10.73 -14.68 6.71
CA ALA A 261 9.79 -15.61 7.34
C ALA A 261 9.21 -16.66 6.37
N GLY A 262 9.46 -16.54 5.06
CA GLY A 262 8.93 -17.42 4.02
C GLY A 262 7.46 -17.10 3.65
N VAL A 263 6.54 -17.28 4.60
CA VAL A 263 5.09 -17.11 4.35
C VAL A 263 4.44 -16.29 5.47
N PHE A 264 3.49 -15.43 5.10
CA PHE A 264 2.75 -14.59 6.04
C PHE A 264 1.70 -15.40 6.85
N ALA A 265 1.09 -16.38 6.19
CA ALA A 265 0.11 -17.30 6.75
C ALA A 265 0.70 -18.72 6.81
N GLU A 266 1.01 -19.17 8.01
CA GLU A 266 1.57 -20.50 8.25
C GLU A 266 0.51 -21.62 8.08
N THR A 267 -0.78 -21.26 8.07
CA THR A 267 -1.90 -22.20 7.91
C THR A 267 -2.85 -21.77 6.78
N ALA A 268 -3.56 -22.74 6.20
CA ALA A 268 -4.58 -22.47 5.17
C ALA A 268 -5.69 -21.53 5.68
N TRP A 269 -6.11 -21.69 6.94
CA TRP A 269 -7.09 -20.82 7.59
C TRP A 269 -6.58 -19.38 7.76
N ALA A 270 -5.32 -19.20 8.14
CA ALA A 270 -4.71 -17.87 8.21
C ALA A 270 -4.62 -17.23 6.81
N GLY A 271 -4.39 -18.03 5.77
CA GLY A 271 -4.42 -17.58 4.38
C GLY A 271 -5.81 -17.09 3.97
N ALA A 272 -6.85 -17.87 4.25
CA ALA A 272 -8.23 -17.49 3.99
C ALA A 272 -8.63 -16.20 4.73
N ALA A 273 -8.32 -16.11 6.03
CA ALA A 273 -8.56 -14.91 6.84
C ALA A 273 -7.85 -13.67 6.28
N TYR A 274 -6.62 -13.83 5.77
CA TYR A 274 -5.87 -12.75 5.14
C TYR A 274 -6.55 -12.25 3.86
N TYR A 275 -7.05 -13.12 2.99
CA TYR A 275 -7.80 -12.69 1.80
C TYR A 275 -9.14 -12.02 2.17
N LEU A 276 -9.86 -12.55 3.15
CA LEU A 276 -11.08 -11.94 3.67
C LEU A 276 -10.81 -10.53 4.24
N LEU A 277 -9.69 -10.34 4.95
CA LEU A 277 -9.28 -9.04 5.44
C LEU A 277 -9.12 -8.01 4.31
N TRP A 278 -8.46 -8.39 3.21
CA TRP A 278 -8.34 -7.49 2.05
C TRP A 278 -9.68 -7.20 1.38
N PHE A 279 -10.58 -8.18 1.33
CA PHE A 279 -11.92 -8.00 0.78
C PHE A 279 -12.74 -7.02 1.64
N VAL A 280 -12.72 -7.18 2.97
CA VAL A 280 -13.37 -6.25 3.91
C VAL A 280 -12.73 -4.85 3.81
N LEU A 281 -11.40 -4.77 3.70
CA LEU A 281 -10.70 -3.50 3.54
C LEU A 281 -11.07 -2.80 2.23
N ALA A 282 -11.17 -3.54 1.12
CA ALA A 282 -11.67 -3.01 -0.14
C ALA A 282 -13.09 -2.45 0.06
N SER A 283 -13.99 -3.22 0.67
CA SER A 283 -15.35 -2.77 0.96
C SER A 283 -15.39 -1.48 1.77
N HIS A 284 -14.58 -1.41 2.83
CA HIS A 284 -14.43 -0.22 3.65
C HIS A 284 -14.04 1.01 2.82
N ILE A 285 -13.04 0.88 1.96
CA ILE A 285 -12.59 1.98 1.09
C ILE A 285 -13.71 2.41 0.13
N PHE A 286 -14.34 1.46 -0.57
CA PHE A 286 -15.43 1.75 -1.51
C PHE A 286 -16.64 2.38 -0.81
N GLY A 287 -17.01 1.88 0.36
CA GLY A 287 -18.08 2.44 1.18
C GLY A 287 -17.79 3.86 1.65
N ALA A 288 -16.55 4.16 2.03
CA ALA A 288 -16.14 5.50 2.44
C ALA A 288 -16.17 6.50 1.28
N PHE A 289 -15.70 6.10 0.09
CA PHE A 289 -15.84 6.92 -1.12
C PHE A 289 -17.31 7.13 -1.50
N TRP A 290 -18.13 6.08 -1.42
CA TRP A 290 -19.57 6.19 -1.69
C TRP A 290 -20.26 7.16 -0.74
N TYR A 291 -19.94 7.12 0.56
CA TYR A 291 -20.44 8.08 1.54
C TYR A 291 -20.08 9.52 1.18
N LEU A 292 -18.80 9.79 0.91
CA LEU A 292 -18.36 11.13 0.56
C LEU A 292 -19.05 11.64 -0.70
N LEU A 293 -19.15 10.79 -1.74
CA LEU A 293 -19.82 11.18 -2.98
C LEU A 293 -21.33 11.40 -2.78
N ALA A 294 -21.96 10.69 -1.84
CA ALA A 294 -23.33 10.97 -1.43
C ALA A 294 -23.45 12.34 -0.74
N VAL A 295 -22.49 12.70 0.12
CA VAL A 295 -22.41 14.04 0.72
C VAL A 295 -22.26 15.11 -0.36
N GLU A 296 -21.30 14.96 -1.28
CA GLU A 296 -21.09 15.89 -2.41
C GLU A 296 -22.37 16.05 -3.26
N ARG A 297 -23.11 14.95 -3.45
CA ARG A 297 -24.35 14.98 -4.22
C ARG A 297 -25.47 15.74 -3.50
N LYS A 298 -25.61 15.58 -2.19
CA LYS A 298 -26.55 16.36 -1.36
C LYS A 298 -26.14 17.82 -1.26
N ASP A 299 -24.86 18.10 -1.08
CA ASP A 299 -24.27 19.46 -1.09
C ASP A 299 -24.53 20.18 -2.42
N THR A 300 -24.42 19.47 -3.54
CA THR A 300 -24.79 20.00 -4.88
C THR A 300 -26.26 20.37 -4.94
N CYS A 301 -27.16 19.49 -4.49
CA CYS A 301 -28.60 19.78 -4.48
C CYS A 301 -28.90 21.03 -3.64
N TRP A 302 -28.32 21.12 -2.44
CA TRP A 302 -28.49 22.26 -1.55
C TRP A 302 -28.00 23.57 -2.20
N ASN A 303 -26.85 23.56 -2.85
CA ASN A 303 -26.33 24.73 -3.57
C ASN A 303 -27.23 25.15 -4.74
N GLU A 304 -27.70 24.20 -5.56
CA GLU A 304 -28.61 24.48 -6.68
C GLU A 304 -29.93 25.08 -6.17
N ALA A 305 -30.56 24.42 -5.20
CA ALA A 305 -31.81 24.89 -4.58
C ALA A 305 -31.67 26.29 -3.96
N CYS A 306 -30.56 26.54 -3.27
CA CYS A 306 -30.29 27.81 -2.61
C CYS A 306 -29.97 28.94 -3.61
N THR A 307 -29.30 28.62 -4.73
CA THR A 307 -28.97 29.62 -5.76
C THR A 307 -30.20 30.10 -6.52
N GLU A 308 -31.23 29.26 -6.63
CA GLU A 308 -32.50 29.59 -7.28
C GLU A 308 -33.44 30.43 -6.40
N ASN A 309 -33.17 30.55 -5.09
CA ASN A 309 -33.97 31.33 -4.15
C ASN A 309 -33.15 32.51 -3.61
N ASP A 310 -33.61 33.75 -3.84
CA ASP A 310 -32.87 34.96 -3.46
C ASP A 310 -32.59 35.04 -1.94
N GLN A 311 -33.55 34.65 -1.09
CA GLN A 311 -33.38 34.68 0.37
C GLN A 311 -32.32 33.68 0.84
N CYS A 312 -32.33 32.46 0.30
CA CYS A 312 -31.31 31.46 0.62
C CYS A 312 -29.94 31.90 0.09
N LYS A 313 -29.88 32.41 -1.14
CA LYS A 313 -28.64 32.82 -1.80
C LYS A 313 -27.87 33.88 -1.02
N GLU A 314 -28.56 34.89 -0.49
CA GLU A 314 -27.98 35.92 0.39
C GLU A 314 -27.38 35.32 1.67
N GLN A 315 -27.93 34.20 2.12
CA GLN A 315 -27.56 33.48 3.35
C GLN A 315 -26.76 32.20 3.11
N SER A 316 -26.23 31.98 1.89
CA SER A 316 -25.56 30.74 1.47
C SER A 316 -24.40 30.30 2.37
N SER A 317 -23.75 31.23 3.09
CA SER A 317 -22.72 30.91 4.09
C SER A 317 -23.22 29.99 5.21
N TYR A 318 -24.52 30.03 5.53
CA TYR A 318 -25.13 29.19 6.57
C TYR A 318 -25.26 27.72 6.15
N LEU A 319 -25.22 27.41 4.84
CA LEU A 319 -25.16 26.02 4.34
C LEU A 319 -23.95 25.26 4.91
N TYR A 320 -22.89 25.96 5.32
CA TYR A 320 -21.66 25.38 5.84
C TYR A 320 -21.45 25.67 7.33
N CYS A 321 -22.56 25.89 8.06
CA CYS A 321 -22.59 26.20 9.48
C CYS A 321 -21.71 27.41 9.87
N SER A 322 -21.47 28.34 8.93
CA SER A 322 -20.83 29.61 9.25
C SER A 322 -21.74 30.41 10.18
N ARG A 323 -21.22 30.94 11.27
CA ARG A 323 -21.99 31.75 12.24
C ARG A 323 -21.41 33.16 12.30
N GLU A 324 -21.38 33.82 11.15
CA GLU A 324 -20.96 35.22 11.06
C GLU A 324 -22.18 36.16 11.21
N GLY A 325 -22.00 37.26 11.95
CA GLY A 325 -23.01 38.32 12.08
C GLY A 325 -24.21 37.98 12.97
N ASN A 326 -25.38 38.57 12.64
CA ASN A 326 -26.65 38.40 13.35
C ASN A 326 -27.38 37.13 12.86
N PHE A 327 -26.75 35.96 13.03
CA PHE A 327 -27.37 34.68 12.64
C PHE A 327 -28.65 34.42 13.42
N ASN A 328 -29.78 34.37 12.71
CA ASN A 328 -31.07 33.95 13.27
C ASN A 328 -31.36 32.51 12.86
N LEU A 329 -31.14 31.58 13.80
CA LEU A 329 -31.33 30.15 13.56
C LEU A 329 -32.75 29.80 13.11
N THR A 330 -33.76 30.43 13.69
CA THR A 330 -35.18 30.12 13.38
C THR A 330 -35.55 30.50 11.95
N GLU A 331 -35.12 31.70 11.52
CA GLU A 331 -35.33 32.17 10.16
C GLU A 331 -34.61 31.28 9.13
N TRP A 332 -33.36 30.90 9.42
CA TRP A 332 -32.61 29.98 8.56
C TRP A 332 -33.26 28.59 8.48
N GLN A 333 -33.77 28.06 9.59
CA GLN A 333 -34.48 26.78 9.59
C GLN A 333 -35.75 26.82 8.74
N ASP A 334 -36.48 27.93 8.76
CA ASP A 334 -37.69 28.11 7.94
C ASP A 334 -37.35 28.18 6.45
N ILE A 335 -36.27 28.89 6.08
CA ILE A 335 -35.72 28.89 4.71
C ILE A 335 -35.24 27.49 4.32
N GLY A 336 -34.50 26.82 5.20
CA GLY A 336 -33.98 25.47 4.97
C GLY A 336 -35.09 24.46 4.68
N LYS A 337 -36.17 24.47 5.47
CA LYS A 337 -37.32 23.57 5.25
C LYS A 337 -38.10 23.91 3.99
N SER A 338 -38.31 25.19 3.70
CA SER A 338 -39.08 25.61 2.51
C SER A 338 -38.29 25.50 1.21
N VAL A 339 -36.96 25.57 1.24
CA VAL A 339 -36.14 25.57 0.02
C VAL A 339 -35.38 24.25 -0.14
N LEU A 340 -34.65 23.83 0.90
CA LEU A 340 -33.76 22.67 0.82
C LEU A 340 -34.55 21.37 0.92
N ASP A 341 -35.43 21.21 1.92
CA ASP A 341 -36.18 19.96 2.06
C ASP A 341 -37.15 19.76 0.89
N GLU A 342 -37.83 20.82 0.45
CA GLU A 342 -38.73 20.75 -0.72
C GLU A 342 -38.01 20.21 -1.96
N LYS A 343 -36.80 20.70 -2.26
CA LYS A 343 -36.08 20.30 -3.49
C LYS A 343 -35.17 19.09 -3.33
N CYS A 344 -34.71 18.79 -2.12
CA CYS A 344 -33.61 17.85 -1.89
C CYS A 344 -33.95 16.67 -0.98
N ALA A 345 -35.11 16.63 -0.31
CA ALA A 345 -35.45 15.49 0.55
C ALA A 345 -35.81 14.23 -0.24
N GLU A 346 -36.43 14.40 -1.42
CA GLU A 346 -36.98 13.30 -2.22
C GLU A 346 -36.23 13.12 -3.56
N GLU A 347 -36.15 11.87 -4.02
CA GLU A 347 -35.51 11.54 -5.31
C GLU A 347 -36.31 12.06 -6.52
N GLU A 348 -37.61 12.30 -6.35
CA GLU A 348 -38.46 12.87 -7.39
C GLU A 348 -38.06 14.31 -7.73
N ASN A 349 -37.56 15.06 -6.74
CA ASN A 349 -37.19 16.47 -6.88
C ASN A 349 -35.73 16.64 -7.29
N PHE A 350 -34.84 15.75 -6.83
CA PHE A 350 -33.44 15.72 -7.25
C PHE A 350 -32.91 14.31 -7.48
N LYS A 351 -32.31 14.08 -8.66
CA LYS A 351 -31.80 12.77 -9.05
C LYS A 351 -30.51 12.42 -8.31
N TYR A 352 -30.65 11.70 -7.19
CA TYR A 352 -29.53 11.20 -6.40
C TYR A 352 -28.87 9.94 -6.98
N GLY A 353 -29.60 9.14 -7.75
CA GLY A 353 -29.09 7.91 -8.37
C GLY A 353 -28.61 6.91 -7.31
N ILE A 354 -27.38 6.39 -7.46
CA ILE A 354 -26.83 5.39 -6.52
C ILE A 354 -26.67 5.89 -5.08
N TYR A 355 -26.83 7.20 -4.84
CA TYR A 355 -26.75 7.83 -3.52
C TYR A 355 -28.12 8.07 -2.88
N ALA A 356 -29.24 7.82 -3.58
CA ALA A 356 -30.59 8.07 -3.07
C ALA A 356 -30.86 7.37 -1.74
N ARG A 357 -30.33 6.15 -1.60
CA ARG A 357 -30.43 5.38 -0.36
C ARG A 357 -29.74 6.07 0.82
N ALA A 358 -28.63 6.78 0.62
CA ALA A 358 -27.93 7.49 1.69
C ALA A 358 -28.77 8.64 2.26
N VAL A 359 -29.44 9.37 1.36
CA VAL A 359 -30.30 10.51 1.71
C VAL A 359 -31.55 10.04 2.43
N THR A 360 -32.27 9.08 1.85
CA THR A 360 -33.53 8.56 2.39
C THR A 360 -33.39 7.86 3.73
N THR A 361 -32.26 7.19 4.00
CA THR A 361 -32.03 6.56 5.31
C THR A 361 -31.45 7.51 6.35
N GLY A 362 -31.15 8.77 6.00
CA GLY A 362 -30.58 9.75 6.93
C GLY A 362 -29.14 9.44 7.36
N VAL A 363 -28.40 8.59 6.63
CA VAL A 363 -27.03 8.21 7.03
C VAL A 363 -26.05 9.39 6.93
N LEU A 364 -26.39 10.39 6.12
CA LEU A 364 -25.62 11.63 5.97
C LEU A 364 -25.87 12.63 7.11
N ASP A 365 -26.93 12.43 7.88
CA ASP A 365 -27.42 13.36 8.91
C ASP A 365 -27.08 12.89 10.34
N THR A 366 -26.53 11.69 10.50
CA THR A 366 -26.15 11.11 11.80
C THR A 366 -24.69 11.38 12.15
N GLU A 367 -24.43 11.76 13.41
CA GLU A 367 -23.07 11.84 13.96
C GLU A 367 -22.59 10.49 14.52
N ASP A 368 -23.47 9.48 14.62
CA ASP A 368 -23.06 8.14 15.06
C ASP A 368 -22.14 7.48 14.03
N PHE A 369 -20.85 7.45 14.36
CA PHE A 369 -19.83 6.86 13.50
C PHE A 369 -20.08 5.37 13.22
N VAL A 370 -20.54 4.60 14.21
CA VAL A 370 -20.72 3.15 14.06
C VAL A 370 -21.84 2.85 13.09
N GLU A 371 -22.94 3.59 13.18
CA GLU A 371 -24.06 3.49 12.25
C GLU A 371 -23.63 3.81 10.81
N LYS A 372 -22.98 4.97 10.61
CA LYS A 372 -22.44 5.39 9.29
C LYS A 372 -21.50 4.35 8.71
N TYR A 373 -20.53 3.92 9.51
CA TYR A 373 -19.50 2.98 9.10
C TYR A 373 -20.11 1.64 8.69
N CYS A 374 -20.98 1.05 9.54
CA CYS A 374 -21.59 -0.24 9.25
C CYS A 374 -22.47 -0.18 8.01
N PHE A 375 -23.24 0.89 7.84
CA PHE A 375 -24.09 1.10 6.68
C PHE A 375 -23.27 1.14 5.38
N CYS A 376 -22.21 1.95 5.37
CA CYS A 376 -21.38 2.13 4.18
C CYS A 376 -20.50 0.92 3.90
N LEU A 377 -19.99 0.24 4.93
CA LEU A 377 -19.29 -1.04 4.80
C LEU A 377 -20.20 -2.10 4.19
N TRP A 378 -21.46 -2.16 4.63
CA TRP A 378 -22.44 -3.08 4.07
C TRP A 378 -22.74 -2.74 2.60
N TRP A 379 -22.91 -1.47 2.26
CA TRP A 379 -23.07 -1.03 0.87
C TRP A 379 -21.87 -1.46 0.00
N GLY A 380 -20.64 -1.26 0.49
CA GLY A 380 -19.43 -1.69 -0.21
C GLY A 380 -19.39 -3.21 -0.45
N LEU A 381 -19.80 -4.00 0.56
CA LEU A 381 -19.80 -5.47 0.47
C LEU A 381 -20.81 -5.96 -0.58
N GLN A 382 -21.96 -5.30 -0.70
CA GLN A 382 -22.98 -5.65 -1.69
C GLN A 382 -22.50 -5.39 -3.13
N ASN A 383 -21.66 -4.38 -3.33
CA ASN A 383 -21.27 -3.90 -4.66
C ASN A 383 -19.92 -4.44 -5.16
N LEU A 384 -19.08 -5.00 -4.28
CA LEU A 384 -17.81 -5.64 -4.65
C LEU A 384 -17.95 -7.10 -5.14
N ARG A 385 -19.12 -7.46 -5.65
CA ARG A 385 -19.47 -8.83 -6.03
C ARG A 385 -18.79 -9.30 -7.31
#